data_AF-A0A2R5FS74-F1
#
_entry.id   AF-A0A2R5FS74-F1
#
_cell.length_a   1.000
_cell.length_b   1.000
_cell.length_c   1.000
_cell.angle_alpha   90.00
_cell.angle_beta   90.00
_cell.angle_gamma   90.00
#
_symmetry.space_group_name_H-M   'P 1'
#
loop_
_entity.id
_entity.type
_entity.pdbx_description
1 polymer ?
#
loop_
_entity_poly.entity_id
_entity_poly.type
_entity_poly.pdbx_seq_one_letter_code
_entity_poly.pdbx_strand_id
1 'polypeptide(L)'
;MIQQINSNNVTLSSSSRLNPVRLEYTKGNSESIIEKNCELLVIACDPRNLSQICDYTPEERAIFDKLRNFTFHTSLLKVEVNNSSSETKTYPVIFGSKLLEKMDGTVYAYRNESVKEFGTERASEMTHNLVTVYQFVGETKTLWTDSEFKEKLKQDLQNSDWWPFSPNYEVLETVTTPYFDHFSNEDLKEGLPWKFLNLQGQHNTLYVHGFTCFESVLHCWDYAELMLNSVESAKKALPSNSDAPIVILGAGVSGLLFAVRLKRLGYTNIEILESTDRYSGKTHTITEDGPYPSGSHEKTVCELGTCYLSPSYYHMIEELKEFFVDNDQIDFVKNDPNFRGILTKNEFPDSFKVPPIVTQSEYIVLKAKALLGHPQNFDSRLIQLRIAFDLARYNILHFEIMGSQKPMPAKPPTKLLEKTFYDFLKDNQLLSLVGMMEYIYSVQGYGVMTAIPAYYGLIWITPIVIQTILLDNLGLENKPVVTALKKGWGDVWNQIVTKENLNITYLAKTKSITRLG
;
A
#
# COMPACT_ATOMS: atom_id res chain seq x y z
N MET A 1 37.42 45.16 18.25
CA MET A 1 38.73 44.54 17.95
C MET A 1 38.43 43.33 17.09
N ILE A 2 38.79 43.43 15.82
CA ILE A 2 38.49 42.45 14.76
C ILE A 2 39.48 41.30 14.89
N GLN A 3 39.00 40.06 14.90
CA GLN A 3 39.83 38.91 14.52
C GLN A 3 39.10 38.13 13.41
N GLN A 4 39.64 38.32 12.20
CA GLN A 4 39.41 37.49 11.02
C GLN A 4 39.78 36.04 11.36
N ILE A 5 38.87 35.11 11.07
CA ILE A 5 39.23 33.70 10.91
C ILE A 5 39.24 33.42 9.41
N ASN A 6 40.41 32.96 8.97
CA ASN A 6 40.80 32.73 7.60
C ASN A 6 39.85 31.80 6.84
N SER A 7 39.49 32.23 5.64
CA SER A 7 38.99 31.42 4.54
C SER A 7 40.09 30.47 4.06
N ASN A 8 40.06 29.22 4.53
CA ASN A 8 40.76 28.14 3.85
C ASN A 8 39.86 27.65 2.71
N ASN A 9 40.19 28.07 1.50
CA ASN A 9 39.74 27.44 0.27
C ASN A 9 40.23 25.99 0.26
N VAL A 10 39.39 25.07 0.71
CA VAL A 10 39.53 23.65 0.38
C VAL A 10 38.98 23.52 -1.04
N THR A 11 39.89 23.50 -2.01
CA THR A 11 39.61 22.98 -3.34
C THR A 11 39.21 21.52 -3.16
N LEU A 12 37.90 21.25 -3.15
CA LEU A 12 37.36 19.90 -3.26
C LEU A 12 37.80 19.37 -4.62
N SER A 13 38.87 18.59 -4.64
CA SER A 13 39.23 17.79 -5.81
C SER A 13 38.04 16.89 -6.13
N SER A 14 37.55 16.96 -7.36
CA SER A 14 36.54 16.05 -7.92
C SER A 14 37.08 14.62 -7.91
N SER A 15 36.91 13.91 -6.79
CA SER A 15 37.12 12.47 -6.77
C SER A 15 35.88 11.82 -7.37
N SER A 16 35.84 11.66 -8.68
CA SER A 16 34.98 10.64 -9.30
C SER A 16 35.26 9.32 -8.57
N ARG A 17 34.24 8.65 -8.03
CA ARG A 17 34.44 7.36 -7.38
C ARG A 17 35.13 6.43 -8.39
N LEU A 18 36.21 5.78 -7.95
CA LEU A 18 37.10 5.00 -8.83
C LEU A 18 36.39 3.83 -9.54
N ASN A 19 35.22 3.40 -9.06
CA ASN A 19 34.46 2.28 -9.60
C ASN A 19 32.99 2.67 -9.86
N PRO A 20 32.61 3.12 -11.07
CA PRO A 20 31.22 3.33 -11.42
C PRO A 20 30.46 2.00 -11.54
N VAL A 21 29.16 2.02 -11.25
CA VAL A 21 28.27 0.89 -11.54
C VAL A 21 28.03 0.83 -13.05
N ARG A 22 28.22 -0.35 -13.65
CA ARG A 22 27.94 -0.59 -15.07
C ARG A 22 26.64 -1.36 -15.22
N LEU A 23 25.78 -0.88 -16.11
CA LEU A 23 24.54 -1.51 -16.51
C LEU A 23 24.54 -1.78 -18.01
N GLU A 24 23.89 -2.88 -18.39
CA GLU A 24 23.56 -3.18 -19.78
C GLU A 24 22.07 -3.43 -19.87
N TYR A 25 21.41 -2.84 -20.86
CA TYR A 25 19.98 -3.05 -21.08
C TYR A 25 19.61 -3.03 -22.55
N THR A 26 18.48 -3.64 -22.89
CA THR A 26 17.86 -3.56 -24.22
C THR A 26 16.64 -2.64 -24.15
N LYS A 27 16.27 -1.98 -25.25
CA LYS A 27 15.09 -1.12 -25.34
C LYS A 27 14.05 -1.67 -26.33
N GLY A 28 12.81 -1.81 -25.88
CA GLY A 28 11.71 -2.31 -26.70
C GLY A 28 11.96 -3.75 -27.18
N ASN A 29 11.78 -3.98 -28.47
CA ASN A 29 12.05 -5.26 -29.12
C ASN A 29 13.47 -5.35 -29.71
N SER A 30 14.33 -4.35 -29.49
CA SER A 30 15.70 -4.37 -29.99
C SER A 30 16.56 -5.33 -29.17
N GLU A 31 17.38 -6.12 -29.84
CA GLU A 31 18.42 -6.95 -29.21
C GLU A 31 19.72 -6.18 -28.97
N SER A 32 19.84 -4.94 -29.47
CA SER A 32 21.02 -4.12 -29.27
C SER A 32 21.19 -3.77 -27.79
N ILE A 33 22.36 -4.10 -27.26
CA ILE A 33 22.76 -3.76 -25.89
C ILE A 33 23.15 -2.29 -25.82
N ILE A 34 22.56 -1.58 -24.86
CA ILE A 34 22.92 -0.22 -24.47
C ILE A 34 23.70 -0.33 -23.17
N GLU A 35 24.94 0.17 -23.18
CA GLU A 35 25.77 0.25 -21.98
C GLU A 35 25.55 1.60 -21.29
N LYS A 36 25.45 1.58 -19.95
CA LYS A 36 25.29 2.77 -19.12
C LYS A 36 26.15 2.64 -17.87
N ASN A 37 26.98 3.64 -17.60
CA ASN A 37 27.69 3.75 -16.34
C ASN A 37 27.02 4.81 -15.45
N CYS A 38 26.96 4.57 -14.14
CA CYS A 38 26.47 5.53 -13.17
C CYS A 38 27.34 5.56 -11.90
N GLU A 39 27.36 6.70 -11.23
CA GLU A 39 28.03 6.86 -9.93
C GLU A 39 27.16 6.36 -8.78
N LEU A 40 25.84 6.33 -8.98
CA LEU A 40 24.89 5.77 -8.04
C LEU A 40 23.82 4.96 -8.78
N LEU A 41 23.59 3.74 -8.30
CA LEU A 41 22.46 2.91 -8.66
C LEU A 41 21.39 3.00 -7.57
N VAL A 42 20.14 3.22 -7.96
CA VAL A 42 18.99 3.15 -7.06
C VAL A 42 18.09 2.00 -7.51
N ILE A 43 17.96 0.96 -6.69
CA ILE A 43 17.07 -0.17 -6.94
C ILE A 43 15.71 0.15 -6.33
N ALA A 44 14.76 0.52 -7.19
CA ALA A 44 13.37 0.85 -6.85
C ALA A 44 12.37 -0.20 -7.34
N CYS A 45 12.86 -1.40 -7.67
CA CYS A 45 12.08 -2.59 -8.03
C CYS A 45 12.39 -3.75 -7.07
N ASP A 46 11.66 -4.85 -7.19
CA ASP A 46 11.92 -6.07 -6.42
C ASP A 46 13.35 -6.59 -6.69
N PRO A 47 14.23 -6.64 -5.68
CA PRO A 47 15.62 -7.01 -5.87
C PRO A 47 15.76 -8.46 -6.30
N ARG A 48 14.81 -9.35 -5.97
CA ARG A 48 14.87 -10.77 -6.35
C ARG A 48 14.87 -10.96 -7.87
N ASN A 49 14.18 -10.08 -8.61
CA ASN A 49 14.15 -10.08 -10.06
C ASN A 49 15.51 -9.76 -10.71
N LEU A 50 16.44 -9.20 -9.93
CA LEU A 50 17.78 -8.86 -10.39
C LEU A 50 18.82 -9.93 -10.00
N SER A 51 18.45 -10.97 -9.23
CA SER A 51 19.42 -11.90 -8.62
C SER A 51 20.31 -12.65 -9.60
N GLN A 52 19.86 -12.83 -10.85
CA GLN A 52 20.61 -13.51 -11.90
C GLN A 52 21.46 -12.57 -12.75
N ILE A 53 21.24 -11.26 -12.64
CA ILE A 53 21.84 -10.25 -13.52
C ILE A 53 22.65 -9.21 -12.75
N CYS A 54 22.45 -9.09 -11.45
CA CYS A 54 23.19 -8.21 -10.56
C CYS A 54 24.19 -9.02 -9.74
N ASP A 55 25.40 -8.49 -9.57
CA ASP A 55 26.48 -9.06 -8.78
C ASP A 55 26.23 -8.95 -7.26
N TYR A 56 25.07 -9.42 -6.79
CA TYR A 56 24.74 -9.40 -5.37
C TYR A 56 25.80 -10.10 -4.51
N THR A 57 26.07 -9.56 -3.33
CA THR A 57 26.89 -10.21 -2.32
C THR A 57 26.12 -11.38 -1.68
N PRO A 58 26.80 -12.32 -1.01
CA PRO A 58 26.11 -13.34 -0.23
C PRO A 58 25.21 -12.75 0.88
N GLU A 59 25.58 -11.62 1.47
CA GLU A 59 24.78 -10.94 2.51
C GLU A 59 23.50 -10.33 1.93
N GLU A 60 23.58 -9.69 0.77
CA GLU A 60 22.42 -9.16 0.05
C GLU A 60 21.43 -10.28 -0.30
N ARG A 61 21.92 -11.37 -0.90
CA ARG A 61 21.08 -12.55 -1.22
C ARG A 61 20.44 -13.15 0.03
N ALA A 62 21.19 -13.29 1.12
CA ALA A 62 20.68 -13.83 2.37
C ALA A 62 19.50 -13.04 2.95
N ILE A 63 19.36 -11.75 2.60
CA ILE A 63 18.19 -10.93 2.96
C ILE A 63 17.10 -11.06 1.90
N PHE A 64 17.42 -10.92 0.61
CA PHE A 64 16.41 -10.90 -0.46
C PHE A 64 15.68 -12.22 -0.61
N ASP A 65 16.38 -13.34 -0.42
CA ASP A 65 15.81 -14.69 -0.52
C ASP A 65 14.82 -15.00 0.62
N LYS A 66 14.77 -14.17 1.66
CA LYS A 66 13.80 -14.29 2.76
C LYS A 66 12.49 -13.53 2.51
N LEU A 67 12.45 -12.66 1.49
CA LEU A 67 11.23 -11.93 1.16
C LEU A 67 10.15 -12.88 0.64
N ARG A 68 8.95 -12.69 1.17
CA ARG A 68 7.73 -13.40 0.80
C ARG A 68 6.69 -12.42 0.31
N ASN A 69 5.78 -12.86 -0.53
CA ASN A 69 4.65 -12.07 -0.96
C ASN A 69 3.42 -12.92 -1.24
N PHE A 70 2.33 -12.21 -1.37
CA PHE A 70 1.06 -12.73 -1.82
C PHE A 70 0.87 -12.42 -3.30
N THR A 71 -0.19 -12.96 -3.90
CA THR A 71 -0.68 -12.48 -5.19
C THR A 71 -2.00 -11.77 -4.98
N PHE A 72 -2.06 -10.50 -5.36
CA PHE A 72 -3.27 -9.71 -5.32
C PHE A 72 -3.83 -9.54 -6.73
N HIS A 73 -5.12 -9.80 -6.88
CA HIS A 73 -5.82 -9.68 -8.15
C HIS A 73 -7.08 -8.84 -7.99
N THR A 74 -7.24 -7.87 -8.89
CA THR A 74 -8.43 -7.03 -8.96
C THR A 74 -9.03 -7.10 -10.35
N SER A 75 -10.35 -7.22 -10.42
CA SER A 75 -11.10 -7.13 -11.68
C SER A 75 -12.07 -5.95 -11.61
N LEU A 76 -12.06 -5.10 -12.64
CA LEU A 76 -13.10 -4.09 -12.86
C LEU A 76 -14.23 -4.71 -13.67
N LEU A 77 -15.41 -4.73 -13.08
CA LEU A 77 -16.60 -5.31 -13.67
C LEU A 77 -17.59 -4.23 -14.04
N LYS A 78 -18.21 -4.37 -15.20
CA LYS A 78 -19.47 -3.70 -15.53
C LYS A 78 -20.60 -4.69 -15.25
N VAL A 79 -21.42 -4.34 -14.26
CA VAL A 79 -22.44 -5.23 -13.70
C VAL A 79 -23.81 -4.59 -13.88
N GLU A 80 -24.82 -5.39 -14.21
CA GLU A 80 -26.20 -4.90 -14.29
C GLU A 80 -26.76 -4.66 -12.87
N VAL A 81 -27.43 -3.52 -12.70
CA VAL A 81 -28.09 -3.16 -11.44
C VAL A 81 -29.37 -3.98 -11.29
N ASN A 82 -29.51 -4.67 -10.15
CA ASN A 82 -30.70 -5.48 -9.89
C ASN A 82 -31.80 -4.65 -9.22
N ASN A 83 -32.79 -4.22 -10.01
CA ASN A 83 -33.94 -3.43 -9.52
C ASN A 83 -35.02 -4.26 -8.79
N SER A 84 -34.85 -5.59 -8.71
CA SER A 84 -35.92 -6.50 -8.25
C SER A 84 -36.07 -6.64 -6.73
N SER A 85 -35.20 -6.00 -5.93
CA SER A 85 -35.24 -6.11 -4.48
C SER A 85 -35.17 -4.74 -3.80
N SER A 86 -36.30 -4.06 -3.68
CA SER A 86 -36.47 -2.87 -2.83
C SER A 86 -36.27 -3.14 -1.32
N GLU A 87 -35.94 -4.37 -0.93
CA GLU A 87 -35.82 -4.82 0.46
C GLU A 87 -34.40 -5.26 0.88
N THR A 88 -33.46 -5.44 -0.05
CA THR A 88 -32.07 -5.79 0.32
C THR A 88 -31.24 -4.52 0.51
N LYS A 89 -30.76 -4.30 1.73
CA LYS A 89 -29.74 -3.27 1.99
C LYS A 89 -28.51 -3.59 1.16
N THR A 90 -28.24 -2.80 0.14
CA THR A 90 -27.02 -2.88 -0.67
C THR A 90 -25.95 -2.00 -0.04
N TYR A 91 -24.79 -2.59 0.25
CA TYR A 91 -23.64 -1.87 0.77
C TYR A 91 -22.70 -1.56 -0.41
N PRO A 92 -22.33 -0.28 -0.64
CA PRO A 92 -21.37 0.09 -1.69
C PRO A 92 -20.01 -0.61 -1.60
N VAL A 93 -19.60 -0.98 -0.38
CA VAL A 93 -18.41 -1.79 -0.12
C VAL A 93 -18.78 -2.99 0.74
N ILE A 94 -18.34 -4.18 0.34
CA ILE A 94 -18.44 -5.40 1.14
C ILE A 94 -17.05 -5.95 1.42
N PHE A 95 -16.87 -6.46 2.64
CA PHE A 95 -15.69 -7.23 3.05
C PHE A 95 -16.10 -8.51 3.77
N GLY A 96 -15.52 -9.64 3.39
CA GLY A 96 -15.66 -10.93 4.07
C GLY A 96 -14.33 -11.42 4.62
N SER A 97 -14.10 -11.22 5.91
CA SER A 97 -12.81 -11.59 6.53
C SER A 97 -12.56 -13.10 6.50
N LYS A 98 -13.58 -13.93 6.79
CA LYS A 98 -13.51 -15.39 6.63
C LYS A 98 -13.26 -15.88 5.21
N LEU A 99 -13.62 -15.10 4.20
CA LEU A 99 -13.28 -15.43 2.81
C LEU A 99 -11.80 -15.14 2.55
N LEU A 100 -11.31 -13.98 3.02
CA LEU A 100 -9.90 -13.61 2.90
C LEU A 100 -8.96 -14.56 3.66
N GLU A 101 -9.35 -15.07 4.83
CA GLU A 101 -8.54 -16.04 5.61
C GLU A 101 -8.09 -17.26 4.81
N LYS A 102 -8.85 -17.65 3.77
CA LYS A 102 -8.50 -18.79 2.92
C LYS A 102 -7.32 -18.50 2.00
N MET A 103 -7.20 -17.24 1.55
CA MET A 103 -6.22 -16.80 0.56
C MET A 103 -6.06 -17.77 -0.63
N ASP A 104 -7.19 -18.24 -1.17
CA ASP A 104 -7.28 -19.29 -2.20
C ASP A 104 -7.86 -18.74 -3.53
N GLY A 105 -7.73 -17.42 -3.74
CA GLY A 105 -8.26 -16.73 -4.91
C GLY A 105 -9.77 -16.46 -4.82
N THR A 106 -10.46 -16.82 -3.74
CA THR A 106 -11.88 -16.46 -3.58
C THR A 106 -12.08 -14.95 -3.55
N VAL A 107 -13.18 -14.50 -4.16
CA VAL A 107 -13.61 -13.10 -4.09
C VAL A 107 -14.00 -12.80 -2.64
N TYR A 108 -13.25 -11.93 -1.98
CA TYR A 108 -13.44 -11.63 -0.56
C TYR A 108 -14.04 -10.24 -0.31
N ALA A 109 -14.05 -9.38 -1.33
CA ALA A 109 -14.57 -8.01 -1.22
C ALA A 109 -14.96 -7.44 -2.58
N TYR A 110 -15.76 -6.37 -2.55
CA TYR A 110 -15.93 -5.47 -3.69
C TYR A 110 -16.08 -4.01 -3.24
N ARG A 111 -15.87 -3.11 -4.20
CA ARG A 111 -16.18 -1.69 -4.10
C ARG A 111 -16.94 -1.25 -5.35
N ASN A 112 -18.10 -0.62 -5.14
CA ASN A 112 -18.87 0.00 -6.21
C ASN A 112 -18.29 1.39 -6.54
N GLU A 113 -17.58 1.49 -7.67
CA GLU A 113 -16.94 2.71 -8.14
C GLU A 113 -17.98 3.74 -8.62
N SER A 114 -19.10 3.28 -9.19
CA SER A 114 -20.20 4.17 -9.58
C SER A 114 -20.85 4.85 -8.36
N VAL A 115 -21.01 4.14 -7.24
CA VAL A 115 -21.52 4.76 -6.00
C VAL A 115 -20.50 5.73 -5.41
N LYS A 116 -19.20 5.41 -5.46
CA LYS A 116 -18.14 6.33 -5.03
C LYS A 116 -18.23 7.67 -5.77
N GLU A 117 -18.40 7.62 -7.09
CA GLU A 117 -18.50 8.80 -7.96
C GLU A 117 -19.84 9.54 -7.78
N PHE A 118 -20.96 8.85 -7.99
CA PHE A 118 -22.28 9.47 -8.16
C PHE A 118 -23.18 9.44 -6.92
N GLY A 119 -22.79 8.69 -5.88
CA GLY A 119 -23.63 8.41 -4.72
C GLY A 119 -24.64 7.28 -4.94
N THR A 120 -25.15 6.73 -3.83
CA THR A 120 -26.01 5.53 -3.83
C THR A 120 -27.30 5.70 -4.62
N GLU A 121 -28.00 6.84 -4.43
CA GLU A 121 -29.28 7.12 -5.10
C GLU A 121 -29.13 7.09 -6.62
N ARG A 122 -28.23 7.91 -7.18
CA ARG A 122 -28.02 7.98 -8.63
C ARG A 122 -27.49 6.67 -9.21
N ALA A 123 -26.60 5.98 -8.49
CA ALA A 123 -26.05 4.70 -8.93
C ALA A 123 -27.11 3.59 -8.98
N SER A 124 -28.11 3.63 -8.09
CA SER A 124 -29.21 2.67 -8.07
C SER A 124 -30.20 2.84 -9.23
N GLU A 125 -30.27 4.03 -9.83
CA GLU A 125 -31.10 4.31 -11.01
C GLU A 125 -30.40 3.95 -12.34
N MET A 126 -29.08 3.67 -12.30
CA MET A 126 -28.31 3.31 -13.48
C MET A 126 -28.67 1.89 -13.95
N THR A 127 -28.51 1.63 -15.25
CA THR A 127 -28.66 0.27 -15.79
C THR A 127 -27.50 -0.64 -15.40
N HIS A 128 -26.30 -0.08 -15.33
CA HIS A 128 -25.09 -0.78 -14.98
C HIS A 128 -24.29 0.02 -13.98
N ASN A 129 -23.53 -0.65 -13.13
CA ASN A 129 -22.53 -0.05 -12.26
C ASN A 129 -21.15 -0.59 -12.63
N LEU A 130 -20.13 0.20 -12.29
CA LEU A 130 -18.73 -0.21 -12.31
C LEU A 130 -18.34 -0.66 -10.91
N VAL A 131 -17.86 -1.90 -10.80
CA VAL A 131 -17.57 -2.55 -9.51
C VAL A 131 -16.20 -3.21 -9.58
N THR A 132 -15.30 -2.80 -8.70
CA THR A 132 -14.01 -3.46 -8.51
C THR A 132 -14.17 -4.60 -7.51
N VAL A 133 -13.76 -5.81 -7.88
CA VAL A 133 -13.75 -6.99 -7.01
C VAL A 133 -12.32 -7.40 -6.66
N TYR A 134 -12.14 -7.98 -5.48
CA TYR A 134 -10.83 -8.32 -4.93
C TYR A 134 -10.68 -9.81 -4.67
N GLN A 135 -9.59 -10.39 -5.17
CA GLN A 135 -9.18 -11.76 -4.95
C GLN A 135 -7.76 -11.78 -4.39
N PHE A 136 -7.50 -12.75 -3.51
CA PHE A 136 -6.24 -12.83 -2.77
C PHE A 136 -5.74 -14.27 -2.75
N VAL A 137 -4.49 -14.47 -3.15
CA VAL A 137 -3.81 -15.77 -3.05
C VAL A 137 -2.62 -15.62 -2.12
N GLY A 138 -2.49 -16.57 -1.19
CA GLY A 138 -1.42 -16.59 -0.19
C GLY A 138 -0.05 -16.86 -0.82
N GLU A 139 0.93 -17.17 0.03
CA GLU A 139 2.26 -17.56 -0.44
C GLU A 139 2.20 -18.88 -1.22
N THR A 140 2.32 -18.83 -2.55
CA THR A 140 2.35 -20.01 -3.42
C THR A 140 3.69 -20.14 -4.15
N LYS A 141 4.08 -21.38 -4.46
CA LYS A 141 5.29 -21.63 -5.29
C LYS A 141 5.10 -21.22 -6.75
N THR A 142 3.86 -21.18 -7.21
CA THR A 142 3.49 -20.83 -8.59
C THR A 142 2.42 -19.74 -8.53
N LEU A 143 2.65 -18.65 -9.25
CA LEU A 143 1.67 -17.58 -9.40
C LEU A 143 0.44 -18.09 -10.15
N TRP A 144 -0.73 -17.70 -9.66
CA TRP A 144 -1.97 -17.92 -10.40
C TRP A 144 -1.96 -17.09 -11.69
N THR A 145 -2.46 -17.70 -12.75
CA THR A 145 -2.70 -17.07 -14.05
C THR A 145 -4.00 -16.26 -14.02
N ASP A 146 -4.11 -15.27 -14.92
CA ASP A 146 -5.34 -14.50 -15.07
C ASP A 146 -6.57 -15.38 -15.38
N SER A 147 -6.36 -16.50 -16.07
CA SER A 147 -7.42 -17.48 -16.35
C SER A 147 -7.94 -18.16 -15.08
N GLU A 148 -7.04 -18.57 -14.17
CA GLU A 148 -7.43 -19.18 -12.89
C GLU A 148 -8.24 -18.19 -12.03
N PHE A 149 -7.81 -16.92 -11.96
CA PHE A 149 -8.58 -15.88 -11.27
C PHE A 149 -9.96 -15.66 -11.90
N LYS A 150 -10.05 -15.61 -13.23
CA LYS A 150 -11.33 -15.43 -13.96
C LYS A 150 -12.29 -16.61 -13.76
N GLU A 151 -11.78 -17.83 -13.76
CA GLU A 151 -12.59 -19.03 -13.48
C GLU A 151 -13.15 -18.99 -12.05
N LYS A 152 -12.29 -18.66 -11.07
CA LYS A 152 -12.68 -18.54 -9.67
C LYS A 152 -13.68 -17.40 -9.43
N LEU A 153 -13.48 -16.26 -10.07
CA LEU A 153 -14.41 -15.13 -10.07
C LEU A 153 -15.80 -15.55 -10.53
N LYS A 154 -15.87 -16.23 -11.69
CA LYS A 154 -17.14 -16.72 -12.25
C LYS A 154 -17.83 -17.69 -11.31
N GLN A 155 -17.08 -18.64 -10.73
CA GLN A 155 -17.62 -19.58 -9.76
C GLN A 155 -18.20 -18.87 -8.54
N ASP A 156 -17.47 -17.91 -7.97
CA ASP A 156 -17.86 -17.25 -6.73
C ASP A 156 -19.05 -16.31 -6.94
N LEU A 157 -19.09 -15.49 -8.01
CA LEU A 157 -20.20 -14.55 -8.25
C LEU A 157 -21.50 -15.24 -8.66
N GLN A 158 -21.44 -16.43 -9.26
CA GLN A 158 -22.64 -17.22 -9.60
C GLN A 158 -23.29 -17.88 -8.37
N ASN A 159 -22.51 -18.17 -7.32
CA ASN A 159 -22.94 -18.97 -6.18
C ASN A 159 -22.92 -18.18 -4.86
N SER A 160 -22.79 -16.85 -4.92
CA SER A 160 -22.69 -15.98 -3.75
C SER A 160 -24.05 -15.42 -3.37
N ASP A 161 -24.46 -15.70 -2.13
CA ASP A 161 -25.68 -15.11 -1.53
C ASP A 161 -25.48 -13.64 -1.09
N TRP A 162 -24.26 -13.10 -1.21
CA TRP A 162 -23.92 -11.74 -0.78
C TRP A 162 -23.64 -10.78 -1.93
N TRP A 163 -23.53 -11.29 -3.16
CA TRP A 163 -23.36 -10.47 -4.37
C TRP A 163 -24.70 -9.84 -4.76
N PRO A 164 -24.86 -8.50 -4.70
CA PRO A 164 -26.18 -7.88 -4.88
C PRO A 164 -26.53 -7.60 -6.35
N PHE A 165 -25.59 -7.78 -7.27
CA PHE A 165 -25.78 -7.47 -8.69
C PHE A 165 -26.19 -8.70 -9.48
N SER A 166 -26.51 -8.49 -10.76
CA SER A 166 -26.72 -9.59 -11.70
C SER A 166 -25.51 -10.54 -11.73
N PRO A 167 -25.72 -11.86 -11.86
CA PRO A 167 -24.62 -12.79 -12.13
C PRO A 167 -24.03 -12.60 -13.54
N ASN A 168 -24.71 -11.83 -14.41
CA ASN A 168 -24.18 -11.42 -15.70
C ASN A 168 -23.37 -10.13 -15.55
N TYR A 169 -22.12 -10.18 -15.97
CA TYR A 169 -21.19 -9.05 -15.92
C TYR A 169 -20.19 -9.13 -17.07
N GLU A 170 -19.59 -8.00 -17.39
CA GLU A 170 -18.47 -7.87 -18.30
C GLU A 170 -17.21 -7.52 -17.50
N VAL A 171 -16.11 -8.24 -17.72
CA VAL A 171 -14.80 -7.89 -17.16
C VAL A 171 -14.16 -6.87 -18.10
N LEU A 172 -13.98 -5.64 -17.63
CA LEU A 172 -13.40 -4.55 -18.42
C LEU A 172 -11.87 -4.55 -18.34
N GLU A 173 -11.34 -4.72 -17.13
CA GLU A 173 -9.89 -4.67 -16.88
C GLU A 173 -9.52 -5.58 -15.71
N THR A 174 -8.30 -6.10 -15.72
CA THR A 174 -7.76 -6.92 -14.63
C THR A 174 -6.32 -6.56 -14.32
N VAL A 175 -5.98 -6.53 -13.03
CA VAL A 175 -4.61 -6.29 -12.56
C VAL A 175 -4.21 -7.42 -11.62
N THR A 176 -3.12 -8.10 -11.96
CA THR A 176 -2.47 -9.12 -11.12
C THR A 176 -1.10 -8.61 -10.70
N THR A 177 -0.79 -8.63 -9.40
CA THR A 177 0.51 -8.16 -8.91
C THR A 177 1.03 -9.01 -7.74
N PRO A 178 2.34 -9.32 -7.67
CA PRO A 178 2.97 -9.72 -6.42
C PRO A 178 2.76 -8.61 -5.40
N TYR A 179 2.19 -8.93 -4.24
CA TYR A 179 1.70 -7.94 -3.29
C TYR A 179 2.26 -8.21 -1.89
N PHE A 180 2.60 -7.13 -1.21
CA PHE A 180 3.11 -7.10 0.15
C PHE A 180 4.36 -7.94 0.34
N ASP A 181 5.47 -7.47 -0.22
CA ASP A 181 6.79 -8.04 0.06
C ASP A 181 7.17 -7.82 1.52
N HIS A 182 7.34 -8.89 2.27
CA HIS A 182 7.56 -8.83 3.71
C HIS A 182 8.42 -9.98 4.24
N PHE A 183 8.84 -9.85 5.50
CA PHE A 183 9.61 -10.83 6.27
C PHE A 183 8.70 -11.60 7.24
N SER A 184 9.04 -12.85 7.52
CA SER A 184 8.38 -13.63 8.57
C SER A 184 8.74 -13.13 9.97
N ASN A 185 8.05 -13.62 11.01
CA ASN A 185 8.41 -13.34 12.40
C ASN A 185 9.86 -13.77 12.70
N GLU A 186 10.28 -14.93 12.20
CA GLU A 186 11.65 -15.44 12.38
C GLU A 186 12.69 -14.50 11.77
N ASP A 187 12.44 -14.04 10.55
CA ASP A 187 13.31 -13.10 9.85
C ASP A 187 13.35 -11.72 10.57
N LEU A 188 12.21 -11.25 11.06
CA LEU A 188 12.12 -10.03 11.85
C LEU A 188 12.92 -10.13 13.15
N LYS A 189 12.88 -11.27 13.84
CA LYS A 189 13.67 -11.56 15.04
C LYS A 189 15.18 -11.56 14.75
N GLU A 190 15.58 -12.03 13.58
CA GLU A 190 16.97 -11.93 13.11
C GLU A 190 17.40 -10.50 12.76
N GLY A 191 16.47 -9.54 12.81
CA GLY A 191 16.72 -8.13 12.58
C GLY A 191 16.92 -7.78 11.12
N LEU A 192 16.36 -8.55 10.18
CA LEU A 192 16.61 -8.36 8.74
C LEU A 192 16.32 -6.95 8.23
N PRO A 193 15.21 -6.25 8.61
CA PRO A 193 14.99 -4.86 8.18
C PRO A 193 16.12 -3.90 8.57
N TRP A 194 16.71 -4.07 9.76
CA TRP A 194 17.80 -3.22 10.24
C TRP A 194 19.16 -3.63 9.66
N LYS A 195 19.39 -4.93 9.43
CA LYS A 195 20.56 -5.39 8.66
C LYS A 195 20.52 -4.85 7.24
N PHE A 196 19.34 -4.82 6.64
CA PHE A 196 19.13 -4.23 5.32
C PHE A 196 19.44 -2.73 5.27
N LEU A 197 19.16 -1.97 6.33
CA LEU A 197 19.61 -0.57 6.43
C LEU A 197 21.14 -0.43 6.35
N ASN A 198 21.91 -1.41 6.83
CA ASN A 198 23.38 -1.39 6.74
C ASN A 198 23.89 -1.58 5.31
N LEU A 199 23.10 -2.19 4.42
CA LEU A 199 23.44 -2.34 3.00
C LEU A 199 23.38 -1.02 2.22
N GLN A 200 22.68 -0.04 2.76
CA GLN A 200 22.42 1.21 2.06
C GLN A 200 23.71 1.98 1.80
N GLY A 201 23.99 2.20 0.52
CA GLY A 201 25.16 2.94 0.05
C GLY A 201 26.38 2.07 -0.24
N GLN A 202 26.34 0.80 0.13
CA GLN A 202 27.38 -0.16 -0.26
C GLN A 202 27.35 -0.37 -1.77
N HIS A 203 28.51 -0.63 -2.38
CA HIS A 203 28.66 -0.86 -3.82
C HIS A 203 27.94 0.21 -4.67
N ASN A 204 27.98 1.48 -4.21
CA ASN A 204 27.32 2.62 -4.86
C ASN A 204 25.82 2.38 -5.14
N THR A 205 25.14 1.64 -4.26
CA THR A 205 23.76 1.23 -4.46
C THR A 205 22.86 1.63 -3.29
N LEU A 206 21.71 2.22 -3.59
CA LEU A 206 20.61 2.43 -2.65
C LEU A 206 19.43 1.54 -3.03
N TYR A 207 18.72 1.02 -2.03
CA TYR A 207 17.51 0.23 -2.25
C TYR A 207 16.31 0.94 -1.64
N VAL A 208 15.30 1.22 -2.45
CA VAL A 208 14.16 2.07 -2.09
C VAL A 208 12.80 1.48 -2.48
N HIS A 209 12.75 0.22 -2.94
CA HIS A 209 11.48 -0.44 -3.27
C HIS A 209 10.55 -0.57 -2.05
N GLY A 210 9.25 -0.79 -2.29
CA GLY A 210 8.24 -0.89 -1.23
C GLY A 210 8.49 -1.98 -0.17
N PHE A 211 9.28 -3.00 -0.48
CA PHE A 211 9.64 -4.08 0.48
C PHE A 211 10.47 -3.58 1.67
N THR A 212 11.12 -2.43 1.52
CA THR A 212 12.10 -1.91 2.50
C THR A 212 11.51 -1.61 3.86
N CYS A 213 10.21 -1.31 3.93
CA CYS A 213 9.49 -1.19 5.19
C CYS A 213 8.02 -1.62 5.04
N PHE A 214 7.30 -1.01 4.11
CA PHE A 214 5.89 -1.24 3.82
C PHE A 214 5.58 -0.59 2.46
N GLU A 215 4.80 -1.25 1.61
CA GLU A 215 4.73 -0.88 0.19
C GLU A 215 3.75 0.23 -0.18
N SER A 216 2.99 0.76 0.79
CA SER A 216 2.05 1.86 0.52
C SER A 216 2.80 3.13 0.07
N VAL A 217 2.10 4.03 -0.62
CA VAL A 217 2.67 5.32 -1.08
C VAL A 217 3.32 6.12 0.06
N LEU A 218 2.62 6.26 1.20
CA LEU A 218 3.14 7.02 2.34
C LEU A 218 4.46 6.43 2.84
N HIS A 219 4.53 5.10 3.00
CA HIS A 219 5.73 4.46 3.51
C HIS A 219 6.89 4.46 2.50
N CYS A 220 6.62 4.41 1.19
CA CYS A 220 7.65 4.68 0.18
C CYS A 220 8.21 6.11 0.33
N TRP A 221 7.34 7.09 0.57
CA TRP A 221 7.73 8.47 0.83
C TRP A 221 8.50 8.61 2.15
N ASP A 222 8.00 8.11 3.27
CA ASP A 222 8.67 8.16 4.58
C ASP A 222 10.02 7.42 4.56
N TYR A 223 10.13 6.27 3.88
CA TYR A 223 11.38 5.52 3.82
C TYR A 223 12.48 6.29 3.10
N ALA A 224 12.14 6.93 1.99
CA ALA A 224 13.09 7.77 1.27
C ALA A 224 13.49 9.02 2.07
N GLU A 225 12.61 9.54 2.96
CA GLU A 225 12.98 10.55 3.96
C GLU A 225 14.00 10.01 4.96
N LEU A 226 13.70 8.85 5.56
CA LEU A 226 14.56 8.17 6.52
C LEU A 226 15.97 7.97 5.94
N MET A 227 16.02 7.47 4.71
CA MET A 227 17.25 7.20 3.96
C MET A 227 18.12 8.43 3.80
N LEU A 228 17.55 9.54 3.34
CA LEU A 228 18.31 10.74 3.01
C LEU A 228 18.58 11.62 4.24
N ASN A 229 17.85 11.42 5.35
CA ASN A 229 17.96 12.28 6.55
C ASN A 229 18.47 11.58 7.81
N SER A 230 18.41 10.26 7.91
CA SER A 230 18.81 9.55 9.14
C SER A 230 19.79 8.39 8.91
N VAL A 231 19.87 7.83 7.69
CA VAL A 231 20.81 6.74 7.38
C VAL A 231 22.12 7.31 6.85
N GLU A 232 23.11 7.42 7.73
CA GLU A 232 24.39 8.06 7.41
C GLU A 232 25.14 7.44 6.22
N SER A 233 25.10 6.11 6.08
CA SER A 233 25.73 5.42 4.94
C SER A 233 25.06 5.75 3.61
N ALA A 234 23.72 5.89 3.61
CA ALA A 234 22.95 6.29 2.44
C ALA A 234 23.29 7.73 2.02
N LYS A 235 23.36 8.66 2.98
CA LYS A 235 23.74 10.06 2.69
C LYS A 235 25.13 10.15 2.09
N LYS A 236 26.11 9.46 2.68
CA LYS A 236 27.49 9.42 2.20
C LYS A 236 27.60 8.79 0.81
N ALA A 237 26.67 7.90 0.46
CA ALA A 237 26.64 7.26 -0.83
C ALA A 237 26.09 8.14 -1.96
N LEU A 238 25.46 9.28 -1.66
CA LEU A 238 25.10 10.25 -2.68
C LEU A 238 26.36 10.83 -3.38
N PRO A 239 26.34 11.03 -4.71
CA PRO A 239 27.47 11.64 -5.41
C PRO A 239 27.74 13.06 -4.93
N SER A 240 29.00 13.46 -4.82
CA SER A 240 29.36 14.83 -4.42
C SER A 240 29.06 15.87 -5.51
N ASN A 241 28.98 15.44 -6.77
CA ASN A 241 28.69 16.30 -7.90
C ASN A 241 27.24 16.12 -8.36
N SER A 242 26.53 17.23 -8.59
CA SER A 242 25.11 17.23 -8.95
C SER A 242 24.82 16.70 -10.36
N ASP A 243 25.79 16.74 -11.27
CA ASP A 243 25.63 16.21 -12.63
C ASP A 243 26.13 14.76 -12.79
N ALA A 244 26.58 14.14 -11.68
CA ALA A 244 26.97 12.74 -11.64
C ALA A 244 25.81 11.85 -12.13
N PRO A 245 26.05 10.88 -13.02
CA PRO A 245 24.97 10.04 -13.53
C PRO A 245 24.40 9.16 -12.41
N ILE A 246 23.08 9.24 -12.20
CA ILE A 246 22.31 8.39 -11.30
C ILE A 246 21.32 7.59 -12.13
N VAL A 247 21.29 6.28 -11.94
CA VAL A 247 20.31 5.39 -12.58
C VAL A 247 19.37 4.82 -11.54
N ILE A 248 18.07 4.93 -11.77
CA ILE A 248 17.01 4.34 -10.96
C ILE A 248 16.39 3.18 -11.74
N LEU A 249 16.33 1.99 -11.16
CA LEU A 249 15.64 0.83 -11.74
C LEU A 249 14.22 0.73 -11.21
N GLY A 250 13.24 0.96 -12.09
CA GLY A 250 11.81 0.91 -11.81
C GLY A 250 11.19 2.30 -11.67
N ALA A 251 10.18 2.59 -12.51
CA ALA A 251 9.36 3.79 -12.46
C ALA A 251 8.06 3.57 -11.65
N GLY A 252 8.11 2.69 -10.64
CA GLY A 252 7.06 2.58 -9.63
C GLY A 252 7.03 3.78 -8.69
N VAL A 253 6.03 3.82 -7.80
CA VAL A 253 5.82 4.92 -6.84
C VAL A 253 7.11 5.31 -6.09
N SER A 254 7.84 4.33 -5.55
CA SER A 254 9.09 4.58 -4.83
C SER A 254 10.17 5.22 -5.72
N GLY A 255 10.35 4.73 -6.96
CA GLY A 255 11.33 5.25 -7.90
C GLY A 255 11.02 6.69 -8.33
N LEU A 256 9.75 6.98 -8.61
CA LEU A 256 9.28 8.32 -8.95
C LEU A 256 9.52 9.29 -7.78
N LEU A 257 9.08 8.93 -6.57
CA LEU A 257 9.25 9.78 -5.38
C LEU A 257 10.73 9.98 -5.02
N PHE A 258 11.58 8.95 -5.18
CA PHE A 258 13.01 9.08 -4.93
C PHE A 258 13.69 10.00 -5.96
N ALA A 259 13.29 9.91 -7.24
CA ALA A 259 13.77 10.81 -8.29
C ALA A 259 13.45 12.28 -7.97
N VAL A 260 12.21 12.57 -7.54
CA VAL A 260 11.81 13.93 -7.11
C VAL A 260 12.69 14.42 -5.97
N ARG A 261 12.97 13.59 -4.96
CA ARG A 261 13.87 13.96 -3.86
C ARG A 261 15.29 14.25 -4.33
N LEU A 262 15.86 13.41 -5.21
CA LEU A 262 17.18 13.67 -5.77
C LEU A 262 17.22 14.98 -6.56
N LYS A 263 16.19 15.28 -7.35
CA LYS A 263 16.07 16.58 -8.05
C LYS A 263 16.01 17.75 -7.07
N ARG A 264 15.22 17.63 -5.99
CA ARG A 264 15.14 18.65 -4.93
C ARG A 264 16.48 18.84 -4.18
N LEU A 265 17.33 17.81 -4.14
CA LEU A 265 18.72 17.90 -3.65
C LEU A 265 19.69 18.52 -4.67
N GLY A 266 19.24 18.83 -5.89
CA GLY A 266 20.02 19.50 -6.93
C GLY A 266 20.61 18.56 -7.98
N TYR A 267 20.37 17.25 -7.92
CA TYR A 267 20.87 16.31 -8.94
C TYR A 267 20.16 16.52 -10.28
N THR A 268 20.94 16.61 -11.36
CA THR A 268 20.43 16.96 -12.70
C THR A 268 20.50 15.81 -13.70
N ASN A 269 21.33 14.80 -13.45
CA ASN A 269 21.57 13.67 -14.36
C ASN A 269 20.99 12.37 -13.81
N ILE A 270 19.66 12.32 -13.72
CA ILE A 270 18.91 11.16 -13.23
C ILE A 270 18.20 10.51 -14.41
N GLU A 271 18.38 9.21 -14.59
CA GLU A 271 17.64 8.40 -15.56
C GLU A 271 16.91 7.26 -14.84
N ILE A 272 15.63 7.07 -15.15
CA ILE A 272 14.83 5.95 -14.66
C ILE A 272 14.70 4.92 -15.78
N LEU A 273 15.12 3.68 -15.54
CA LEU A 273 14.90 2.57 -16.45
C LEU A 273 13.67 1.78 -16.00
N GLU A 274 12.65 1.73 -16.86
CA GLU A 274 11.40 1.02 -16.62
C GLU A 274 11.24 -0.12 -17.62
N SER A 275 11.05 -1.33 -17.09
CA SER A 275 10.96 -2.55 -17.89
C SER A 275 9.68 -2.66 -18.72
N THR A 276 8.62 -1.99 -18.30
CA THR A 276 7.31 -1.96 -18.95
C THR A 276 7.15 -0.69 -19.81
N ASP A 277 6.01 -0.57 -20.46
CA ASP A 277 5.61 0.60 -21.26
C ASP A 277 4.94 1.71 -20.43
N ARG A 278 4.88 1.56 -19.10
CA ARG A 278 4.21 2.50 -18.19
C ARG A 278 4.98 2.70 -16.90
N TYR A 279 4.75 3.84 -16.25
CA TYR A 279 5.19 4.11 -14.88
C TYR A 279 4.07 3.80 -13.89
N SER A 280 4.28 4.18 -12.62
CA SER A 280 3.37 4.09 -11.46
C SER A 280 3.25 2.72 -10.78
N GLY A 281 3.89 1.68 -11.31
CA GLY A 281 4.01 0.37 -10.67
C GLY A 281 2.64 -0.20 -10.30
N LYS A 282 2.42 -0.55 -9.03
CA LYS A 282 1.16 -1.14 -8.55
C LYS A 282 -0.04 -0.18 -8.55
N THR A 283 0.15 1.09 -8.87
CA THR A 283 -0.98 2.01 -9.07
C THR A 283 -1.59 1.75 -10.44
N HIS A 284 -2.89 1.50 -10.47
CA HIS A 284 -3.67 1.33 -11.69
C HIS A 284 -5.00 2.08 -11.55
N THR A 285 -5.03 3.29 -12.11
CA THR A 285 -6.23 4.11 -12.17
C THR A 285 -6.80 4.02 -13.58
N ILE A 286 -8.01 3.51 -13.71
CA ILE A 286 -8.77 3.45 -14.95
C ILE A 286 -9.87 4.50 -14.89
N THR A 287 -10.04 5.29 -15.94
CA THR A 287 -11.12 6.28 -16.01
C THR A 287 -12.09 5.86 -17.10
N GLU A 288 -13.29 5.47 -16.71
CA GLU A 288 -14.31 4.98 -17.62
C GLU A 288 -15.26 6.11 -18.06
N ASP A 289 -15.54 6.16 -19.35
CA ASP A 289 -16.44 7.13 -19.98
C ASP A 289 -17.93 6.75 -19.85
N GLY A 290 -18.23 5.65 -19.16
CA GLY A 290 -19.57 5.20 -18.81
C GLY A 290 -19.53 3.77 -18.23
N PRO A 291 -20.65 3.24 -17.74
CA PRO A 291 -21.97 3.84 -17.65
C PRO A 291 -22.02 5.03 -16.67
N TYR A 292 -22.93 5.97 -16.89
CA TYR A 292 -23.20 7.11 -16.02
C TYR A 292 -24.72 7.28 -15.79
N PRO A 293 -25.16 7.99 -14.74
CA PRO A 293 -26.55 8.34 -14.54
C PRO A 293 -27.13 9.17 -15.70
N SER A 294 -28.43 9.07 -15.96
CA SER A 294 -29.09 9.86 -17.01
C SER A 294 -28.79 11.35 -16.87
N GLY A 295 -28.38 11.98 -17.98
CA GLY A 295 -28.01 13.40 -18.03
C GLY A 295 -26.64 13.76 -17.46
N SER A 296 -25.84 12.79 -17.01
CA SER A 296 -24.43 12.99 -16.66
C SER A 296 -23.51 12.63 -17.83
N HIS A 297 -22.32 13.23 -17.84
CA HIS A 297 -21.18 12.83 -18.68
C HIS A 297 -19.89 12.75 -17.85
N GLU A 298 -20.03 12.77 -16.53
CA GLU A 298 -18.92 12.63 -15.60
C GLU A 298 -18.35 11.22 -15.70
N LYS A 299 -17.01 11.13 -15.79
CA LYS A 299 -16.30 9.87 -15.89
C LYS A 299 -16.19 9.23 -14.51
N THR A 300 -16.15 7.90 -14.46
CA THR A 300 -15.91 7.19 -13.19
C THR A 300 -14.44 6.84 -13.06
N VAL A 301 -13.80 7.31 -12.00
CA VAL A 301 -12.43 6.91 -11.66
C VAL A 301 -12.48 5.57 -10.92
N CYS A 302 -11.83 4.55 -11.45
CA CYS A 302 -11.77 3.19 -10.90
C CYS A 302 -10.33 2.87 -10.49
N GLU A 303 -10.13 2.49 -9.22
CA GLU A 303 -8.80 2.17 -8.69
C GLU A 303 -8.61 0.66 -8.56
N LEU A 304 -7.74 0.08 -9.36
CA LEU A 304 -7.42 -1.36 -9.35
C LEU A 304 -6.15 -1.66 -8.54
N GLY A 305 -5.54 -0.63 -7.94
CA GLY A 305 -4.37 -0.76 -7.07
C GLY A 305 -4.47 0.17 -5.88
N THR A 306 -3.53 1.11 -5.78
CA THR A 306 -3.55 2.18 -4.77
C THR A 306 -4.88 2.95 -4.81
N CYS A 307 -5.55 3.10 -3.67
CA CYS A 307 -6.84 3.78 -3.61
C CYS A 307 -6.94 4.78 -2.46
N TYR A 308 -6.82 4.31 -1.23
CA TYR A 308 -7.19 5.10 -0.05
C TYR A 308 -6.04 5.94 0.50
N LEU A 309 -6.41 7.02 1.18
CA LEU A 309 -5.56 7.80 2.05
C LEU A 309 -6.13 7.79 3.47
N SER A 310 -5.24 7.92 4.44
CA SER A 310 -5.57 8.07 5.86
C SER A 310 -5.02 9.41 6.37
N PRO A 311 -5.38 9.84 7.60
CA PRO A 311 -4.80 11.04 8.22
C PRO A 311 -3.27 11.07 8.27
N SER A 312 -2.60 9.90 8.22
CA SER A 312 -1.14 9.83 8.16
C SER A 312 -0.54 10.47 6.91
N TYR A 313 -1.32 10.61 5.84
CA TYR A 313 -0.88 11.17 4.56
C TYR A 313 -0.83 12.70 4.55
N TYR A 314 -1.45 13.40 5.52
CA TYR A 314 -1.61 14.85 5.47
C TYR A 314 -0.30 15.62 5.29
N HIS A 315 0.77 15.20 5.99
CA HIS A 315 2.08 15.85 5.87
C HIS A 315 2.70 15.64 4.48
N MET A 316 2.64 14.41 3.95
CA MET A 316 3.12 14.11 2.60
C MET A 316 2.36 14.92 1.55
N ILE A 317 1.03 15.01 1.67
CA ILE A 317 0.20 15.77 0.73
C ILE A 317 0.56 17.26 0.78
N GLU A 318 0.79 17.84 1.96
CA GLU A 318 1.20 19.24 2.06
C GLU A 318 2.56 19.51 1.39
N GLU A 319 3.53 18.60 1.55
CA GLU A 319 4.86 18.71 0.91
C GLU A 319 4.89 18.43 -0.60
N LEU A 320 3.85 17.78 -1.10
CA LEU A 320 3.71 17.38 -2.51
C LEU A 320 2.50 18.06 -3.16
N LYS A 321 1.92 19.09 -2.52
CA LYS A 321 0.64 19.70 -2.93
C LYS A 321 0.63 20.20 -4.36
N GLU A 322 1.79 20.58 -4.89
CA GLU A 322 1.96 20.97 -6.27
C GLU A 322 1.65 19.84 -7.27
N PHE A 323 1.58 18.58 -6.84
CA PHE A 323 1.23 17.42 -7.68
C PHE A 323 -0.21 16.93 -7.47
N PHE A 324 -1.00 17.61 -6.64
CA PHE A 324 -2.42 17.30 -6.37
C PHE A 324 -3.38 18.32 -7.00
N VAL A 325 -2.93 19.07 -8.01
CA VAL A 325 -3.74 20.14 -8.62
C VAL A 325 -5.01 19.56 -9.23
N ASP A 326 -6.16 20.11 -8.84
CA ASP A 326 -7.52 19.66 -9.23
C ASP A 326 -7.82 18.20 -8.90
N ASN A 327 -7.08 17.60 -7.98
CA ASN A 327 -7.22 16.20 -7.56
C ASN A 327 -7.46 16.12 -6.04
N ASP A 328 -8.55 16.76 -5.61
CA ASP A 328 -8.88 16.90 -4.20
C ASP A 328 -9.14 15.55 -3.53
N GLN A 329 -8.89 15.50 -2.22
CA GLN A 329 -9.34 14.41 -1.38
C GLN A 329 -10.86 14.47 -1.22
N ILE A 330 -11.55 13.37 -1.54
CA ILE A 330 -12.97 13.19 -1.32
C ILE A 330 -13.21 12.28 -0.12
N ASP A 331 -14.21 12.62 0.71
CA ASP A 331 -14.69 11.70 1.75
C ASP A 331 -15.29 10.47 1.06
N PHE A 332 -14.63 9.33 1.28
CA PHE A 332 -15.00 8.08 0.64
C PHE A 332 -16.30 7.50 1.20
N VAL A 333 -16.61 7.77 2.47
CA VAL A 333 -17.76 7.20 3.17
C VAL A 333 -18.94 8.19 3.22
N LYS A 334 -18.67 9.49 3.10
CA LYS A 334 -19.66 10.58 3.16
C LYS A 334 -20.52 10.51 4.44
N ASN A 335 -19.94 10.01 5.53
CA ASN A 335 -20.62 9.71 6.80
C ASN A 335 -21.86 8.78 6.69
N ASP A 336 -21.96 7.96 5.64
CA ASP A 336 -23.04 6.96 5.52
C ASP A 336 -22.69 5.68 6.31
N PRO A 337 -23.38 5.37 7.41
CA PRO A 337 -23.11 4.16 8.20
C PRO A 337 -23.42 2.86 7.44
N ASN A 338 -24.19 2.92 6.34
CA ASN A 338 -24.48 1.78 5.48
C ASN A 338 -23.56 1.70 4.27
N PHE A 339 -22.50 2.52 4.21
CA PHE A 339 -21.55 2.47 3.09
C PHE A 339 -20.76 1.15 3.05
N ARG A 340 -20.49 0.58 4.23
CA ARG A 340 -19.61 -0.58 4.42
C ARG A 340 -20.35 -1.71 5.12
N GLY A 341 -20.50 -2.84 4.43
CA GLY A 341 -21.04 -4.06 4.99
C GLY A 341 -19.95 -5.11 5.21
N ILE A 342 -20.11 -5.90 6.27
CA ILE A 342 -19.22 -7.00 6.63
C ILE A 342 -20.00 -8.30 6.60
N LEU A 343 -19.47 -9.30 5.88
CA LEU A 343 -20.03 -10.65 5.88
C LEU A 343 -19.81 -11.31 7.24
N THR A 344 -20.84 -11.93 7.79
CA THR A 344 -20.82 -12.46 9.17
C THR A 344 -20.79 -13.97 9.25
N LYS A 345 -20.85 -14.66 8.10
CA LYS A 345 -20.86 -16.12 8.03
C LYS A 345 -19.61 -16.69 8.69
N ASN A 346 -19.79 -17.52 9.72
CA ASN A 346 -18.72 -18.13 10.52
C ASN A 346 -17.81 -17.13 11.26
N GLU A 347 -18.28 -15.90 11.50
CA GLU A 347 -17.53 -14.87 12.25
C GLU A 347 -17.74 -14.92 13.76
N PHE A 348 -18.88 -15.49 14.19
CA PHE A 348 -19.38 -15.43 15.55
C PHE A 348 -19.75 -16.82 16.11
N PRO A 349 -19.72 -17.01 17.43
CA PRO A 349 -20.22 -18.23 18.07
C PRO A 349 -21.70 -18.49 17.78
N ASP A 350 -22.14 -19.75 17.81
CA ASP A 350 -23.54 -20.14 17.52
C ASP A 350 -24.61 -19.47 18.40
N SER A 351 -24.20 -18.98 19.58
CA SER A 351 -25.04 -18.23 20.51
C SER A 351 -25.39 -16.83 19.99
N PHE A 352 -24.61 -16.29 19.06
CA PHE A 352 -24.89 -15.02 18.40
C PHE A 352 -25.77 -15.26 17.17
N LYS A 353 -26.91 -14.58 17.12
CA LYS A 353 -27.81 -14.55 15.96
C LYS A 353 -27.57 -13.23 15.22
N VAL A 354 -26.66 -13.26 14.26
CA VAL A 354 -26.23 -12.08 13.48
C VAL A 354 -26.72 -12.21 12.03
N PRO A 355 -27.30 -11.16 11.43
CA PRO A 355 -27.65 -11.16 10.01
C PRO A 355 -26.44 -11.46 9.11
N PRO A 356 -26.62 -12.04 7.91
CA PRO A 356 -25.51 -12.42 7.02
C PRO A 356 -24.55 -11.29 6.66
N ILE A 357 -25.06 -10.06 6.64
CA ILE A 357 -24.28 -8.83 6.42
C ILE A 357 -24.75 -7.79 7.44
N VAL A 358 -23.79 -7.17 8.13
CA VAL A 358 -24.04 -6.04 9.05
C VAL A 358 -23.16 -4.86 8.70
N THR A 359 -23.51 -3.67 9.18
CA THR A 359 -22.64 -2.49 9.03
C THR A 359 -21.27 -2.72 9.69
N GLN A 360 -20.23 -2.05 9.20
CA GLN A 360 -18.89 -2.09 9.82
C GLN A 360 -18.94 -1.77 11.32
N SER A 361 -19.67 -0.71 11.71
CA SER A 361 -19.76 -0.28 13.11
C SER A 361 -20.44 -1.33 14.01
N GLU A 362 -21.49 -1.99 13.51
CA GLU A 362 -22.14 -3.09 14.21
C GLU A 362 -21.21 -4.31 14.32
N TYR A 363 -20.50 -4.67 13.25
CA TYR A 363 -19.52 -5.75 13.26
C TYR A 363 -18.46 -5.54 14.34
N ILE A 364 -17.87 -4.34 14.42
CA ILE A 364 -16.82 -4.01 15.41
C ILE A 364 -17.32 -4.29 16.84
N VAL A 365 -18.53 -3.83 17.18
CA VAL A 365 -19.11 -4.01 18.52
C VAL A 365 -19.45 -5.47 18.80
N LEU A 366 -20.04 -6.18 17.83
CA LEU A 366 -20.37 -7.61 17.98
C LEU A 366 -19.10 -8.46 18.12
N LYS A 367 -18.05 -8.17 17.34
CA LYS A 367 -16.78 -8.90 17.36
C LYS A 367 -16.08 -8.70 18.70
N ALA A 368 -16.09 -7.48 19.23
CA ALA A 368 -15.59 -7.18 20.56
C ALA A 368 -16.36 -7.95 21.65
N LYS A 369 -17.70 -8.00 21.60
CA LYS A 369 -18.50 -8.80 22.56
C LYS A 369 -18.09 -10.27 22.53
N ALA A 370 -18.03 -10.87 21.34
CA ALA A 370 -17.71 -12.28 21.16
C ALA A 370 -16.30 -12.61 21.70
N LEU A 371 -15.29 -11.80 21.36
CA LEU A 371 -13.90 -12.04 21.77
C LEU A 371 -13.65 -11.77 23.26
N LEU A 372 -14.43 -10.89 23.88
CA LEU A 372 -14.39 -10.64 25.33
C LEU A 372 -15.24 -11.63 26.14
N GLY A 373 -15.95 -12.56 25.48
CA GLY A 373 -16.78 -13.56 26.14
C GLY A 373 -18.12 -13.02 26.68
N HIS A 374 -18.60 -11.88 26.16
CA HIS A 374 -19.90 -11.32 26.50
C HIS A 374 -21.02 -11.88 25.60
N PRO A 375 -22.26 -12.02 26.10
CA PRO A 375 -23.39 -12.40 25.26
C PRO A 375 -23.76 -11.26 24.28
N GLN A 376 -24.45 -11.58 23.18
CA GLN A 376 -24.82 -10.60 22.15
C GLN A 376 -25.63 -9.40 22.71
N ASN A 377 -26.50 -9.65 23.69
CA ASN A 377 -27.36 -8.64 24.32
C ASN A 377 -26.66 -7.80 25.41
N PHE A 378 -25.36 -8.03 25.66
CA PHE A 378 -24.57 -7.19 26.56
C PHE A 378 -24.59 -5.72 26.10
N ASP A 379 -24.53 -4.77 27.04
CA ASP A 379 -24.67 -3.34 26.73
C ASP A 379 -23.56 -2.86 25.77
N SER A 380 -23.97 -2.45 24.56
CA SER A 380 -23.07 -1.96 23.52
C SER A 380 -22.32 -0.69 23.95
N ARG A 381 -22.87 0.14 24.85
CA ARG A 381 -22.20 1.36 25.33
C ARG A 381 -20.97 1.03 26.16
N LEU A 382 -21.04 -0.01 26.99
CA LEU A 382 -19.88 -0.47 27.76
C LEU A 382 -18.78 -1.02 26.84
N ILE A 383 -19.16 -1.69 25.75
CA ILE A 383 -18.22 -2.18 24.74
C ILE A 383 -17.58 -1.02 23.97
N GLN A 384 -18.34 -0.01 23.58
CA GLN A 384 -17.80 1.20 22.93
C GLN A 384 -16.83 1.95 23.84
N LEU A 385 -17.15 2.10 25.13
CA LEU A 385 -16.21 2.68 26.12
C LEU A 385 -14.93 1.84 26.24
N ARG A 386 -15.06 0.50 26.26
CA ARG A 386 -13.91 -0.40 26.27
C ARG A 386 -13.05 -0.24 25.02
N ILE A 387 -13.65 -0.14 23.83
CA ILE A 387 -12.94 0.10 22.57
C ILE A 387 -12.19 1.43 22.64
N ALA A 388 -12.84 2.52 23.08
CA ALA A 388 -12.20 3.83 23.21
C ALA A 388 -10.99 3.79 24.16
N PHE A 389 -11.13 3.11 25.31
CA PHE A 389 -10.04 2.91 26.26
C PHE A 389 -8.88 2.10 25.65
N ASP A 390 -9.18 1.02 24.95
CA ASP A 390 -8.16 0.17 24.32
C ASP A 390 -7.49 0.88 23.13
N LEU A 391 -8.16 1.78 22.40
CA LEU A 391 -7.53 2.64 21.39
C LEU A 391 -6.49 3.58 22.02
N ALA A 392 -6.82 4.19 23.16
CA ALA A 392 -5.85 5.02 23.89
C ALA A 392 -4.64 4.21 24.36
N ARG A 393 -4.87 2.98 24.87
CA ARG A 393 -3.79 2.05 25.25
C ARG A 393 -2.94 1.62 24.06
N TYR A 394 -3.56 1.35 22.91
CA TYR A 394 -2.85 1.04 21.67
C TYR A 394 -1.89 2.17 21.29
N ASN A 395 -2.32 3.44 21.35
CA ASN A 395 -1.45 4.58 21.04
C ASN A 395 -0.22 4.67 21.95
N ILE A 396 -0.40 4.44 23.25
CA ILE A 396 0.72 4.43 24.21
C ILE A 396 1.69 3.29 23.88
N LEU A 397 1.17 2.07 23.70
CA LEU A 397 1.99 0.90 23.35
C LEU A 397 2.71 1.08 22.01
N HIS A 398 2.03 1.66 21.01
CA HIS A 398 2.63 1.96 19.72
C HIS A 398 3.84 2.88 19.89
N PHE A 399 3.68 4.01 20.59
CA PHE A 399 4.78 4.93 20.85
C PHE A 399 5.92 4.31 21.65
N GLU A 400 5.62 3.54 22.70
CA GLU A 400 6.63 2.86 23.52
C GLU A 400 7.47 1.86 22.72
N ILE A 401 6.87 1.21 21.72
CA ILE A 401 7.51 0.13 20.97
C ILE A 401 8.16 0.65 19.67
N MET A 402 7.44 1.47 18.92
CA MET A 402 7.86 1.97 17.60
C MET A 402 8.61 3.30 17.68
N GLY A 403 8.49 4.03 18.79
CA GLY A 403 9.07 5.36 18.93
C GLY A 403 8.45 6.37 17.95
N SER A 404 9.17 7.47 17.72
CA SER A 404 8.72 8.56 16.83
C SER A 404 9.31 8.52 15.42
N GLN A 405 10.27 7.63 15.16
CA GLN A 405 10.93 7.54 13.86
C GLN A 405 10.00 6.85 12.87
N LYS A 406 9.83 7.47 11.69
CA LYS A 406 9.07 6.92 10.57
C LYS A 406 10.01 6.44 9.45
N PRO A 407 9.56 5.50 8.61
CA PRO A 407 8.34 4.69 8.75
C PRO A 407 8.51 3.54 9.76
N MET A 408 9.75 3.26 10.16
CA MET A 408 10.13 2.16 11.04
C MET A 408 10.99 2.65 12.21
N PRO A 409 10.98 1.94 13.35
CA PRO A 409 11.78 2.32 14.52
C PRO A 409 13.28 2.26 14.23
N ALA A 410 14.03 3.16 14.87
CA ALA A 410 15.49 3.24 14.77
C ALA A 410 16.21 1.94 15.16
N LYS A 411 15.60 1.15 16.06
CA LYS A 411 16.12 -0.11 16.57
C LYS A 411 15.06 -1.19 16.51
N PRO A 412 15.44 -2.48 16.43
CA PRO A 412 14.50 -3.59 16.46
C PRO A 412 13.55 -3.54 17.68
N PRO A 413 12.22 -3.50 17.49
CA PRO A 413 11.23 -3.53 18.56
C PRO A 413 11.04 -4.97 19.05
N THR A 414 12.03 -5.51 19.77
CA THR A 414 12.10 -6.95 20.11
C THR A 414 10.85 -7.54 20.75
N LYS A 415 10.06 -6.74 21.47
CA LYS A 415 8.78 -7.14 22.07
C LYS A 415 7.70 -7.57 21.06
N LEU A 416 7.82 -7.18 19.78
CA LEU A 416 6.85 -7.47 18.70
C LEU A 416 7.28 -8.59 17.75
N LEU A 417 8.58 -8.84 17.62
CA LEU A 417 9.13 -9.54 16.45
C LEU A 417 8.73 -11.02 16.36
N GLU A 418 8.17 -11.59 17.42
CA GLU A 418 7.72 -12.99 17.47
C GLU A 418 6.19 -13.15 17.42
N LYS A 419 5.44 -12.05 17.33
CA LYS A 419 3.98 -12.08 17.47
C LYS A 419 3.29 -11.80 16.14
N THR A 420 2.26 -12.59 15.86
CA THR A 420 1.26 -12.19 14.85
C THR A 420 0.55 -10.93 15.34
N PHE A 421 -0.07 -10.18 14.43
CA PHE A 421 -0.80 -8.97 14.82
C PHE A 421 -1.94 -9.28 15.79
N TYR A 422 -2.63 -10.42 15.61
CA TYR A 422 -3.63 -10.91 16.54
C TYR A 422 -3.05 -11.24 17.92
N ASP A 423 -1.95 -11.99 17.99
CA ASP A 423 -1.32 -12.37 19.27
C ASP A 423 -0.81 -11.15 20.04
N PHE A 424 -0.31 -10.14 19.32
CA PHE A 424 0.04 -8.86 19.94
C PHE A 424 -1.16 -8.20 20.63
N LEU A 425 -2.31 -8.11 19.95
CA LEU A 425 -3.51 -7.53 20.56
C LEU A 425 -4.00 -8.37 21.74
N LYS A 426 -3.97 -9.69 21.61
CA LYS A 426 -4.37 -10.62 22.68
C LYS A 426 -3.51 -10.45 23.92
N ASP A 427 -2.20 -10.51 23.78
CA ASP A 427 -1.25 -10.45 24.89
C ASP A 427 -1.26 -9.11 25.62
N ASN A 428 -1.65 -8.03 24.92
CA ASN A 428 -1.81 -6.70 25.49
C ASN A 428 -3.24 -6.41 25.96
N GLN A 429 -4.14 -7.40 25.96
CA GLN A 429 -5.54 -7.26 26.37
C GLN A 429 -6.30 -6.20 25.56
N LEU A 430 -6.12 -6.21 24.24
CA LEU A 430 -6.73 -5.29 23.25
C LEU A 430 -7.69 -6.02 22.29
N LEU A 431 -8.21 -7.18 22.68
CA LEU A 431 -9.08 -8.00 21.80
C LEU A 431 -10.35 -7.29 21.35
N SER A 432 -10.82 -6.25 22.06
CA SER A 432 -11.95 -5.45 21.59
C SER A 432 -11.66 -4.68 20.30
N LEU A 433 -10.39 -4.49 19.95
CA LEU A 433 -9.99 -3.79 18.73
C LEU A 433 -9.97 -4.69 17.50
N VAL A 434 -10.02 -6.02 17.64
CA VAL A 434 -9.80 -6.96 16.53
C VAL A 434 -10.74 -6.69 15.35
N GLY A 435 -12.04 -6.52 15.57
CA GLY A 435 -12.97 -6.25 14.47
C GLY A 435 -12.69 -4.95 13.71
N MET A 436 -12.13 -3.94 14.38
CA MET A 436 -11.70 -2.70 13.74
C MET A 436 -10.38 -2.89 12.98
N MET A 437 -9.41 -3.52 13.63
CA MET A 437 -8.06 -3.76 13.08
C MET A 437 -8.11 -4.67 11.84
N GLU A 438 -8.97 -5.68 11.85
CA GLU A 438 -9.21 -6.59 10.73
C GLU A 438 -9.72 -5.85 9.49
N TYR A 439 -10.66 -4.91 9.70
CA TYR A 439 -11.12 -4.08 8.60
C TYR A 439 -10.02 -3.14 8.11
N ILE A 440 -9.38 -2.33 8.98
CA ILE A 440 -8.43 -1.31 8.50
C ILE A 440 -7.12 -1.89 7.96
N TYR A 441 -6.77 -3.13 8.32
CA TYR A 441 -5.58 -3.83 7.87
C TYR A 441 -5.88 -4.81 6.73
N SER A 442 -6.68 -5.85 7.00
CA SER A 442 -6.80 -7.00 6.10
C SER A 442 -7.63 -6.71 4.85
N VAL A 443 -8.61 -5.80 4.91
CA VAL A 443 -9.38 -5.40 3.70
C VAL A 443 -8.46 -4.84 2.60
N GLN A 444 -7.32 -4.26 2.98
CA GLN A 444 -6.35 -3.63 2.08
C GLN A 444 -5.47 -4.66 1.35
N GLY A 445 -5.59 -5.95 1.65
CA GLY A 445 -4.79 -7.00 1.01
C GLY A 445 -3.41 -7.21 1.65
N TYR A 446 -3.17 -6.76 2.89
CA TYR A 446 -1.89 -6.99 3.57
C TYR A 446 -1.81 -8.30 4.35
N GLY A 447 -2.70 -9.25 4.04
CA GLY A 447 -2.82 -10.55 4.73
C GLY A 447 -3.74 -10.52 5.95
N VAL A 448 -3.82 -11.63 6.67
CA VAL A 448 -4.69 -11.81 7.83
C VAL A 448 -3.95 -11.64 9.16
N MET A 449 -4.63 -11.10 10.15
CA MET A 449 -4.02 -10.73 11.44
C MET A 449 -3.39 -11.91 12.20
N THR A 450 -3.86 -13.13 11.95
CA THR A 450 -3.37 -14.37 12.58
C THR A 450 -2.13 -14.96 11.90
N ALA A 451 -1.73 -14.43 10.74
CA ALA A 451 -0.55 -14.88 10.01
C ALA A 451 0.53 -13.80 9.93
N ILE A 452 0.12 -12.53 9.85
CA ILE A 452 1.03 -11.42 9.60
C ILE A 452 1.73 -10.96 10.88
N PRO A 453 3.05 -10.67 10.83
CA PRO A 453 3.76 -10.09 11.95
C PRO A 453 3.15 -8.77 12.44
N ALA A 454 3.04 -8.62 13.76
CA ALA A 454 2.52 -7.40 14.40
C ALA A 454 3.29 -6.14 14.00
N TYR A 455 4.59 -6.28 13.72
CA TYR A 455 5.45 -5.21 13.19
C TYR A 455 4.81 -4.44 12.03
N TYR A 456 4.27 -5.16 11.04
CA TYR A 456 3.65 -4.53 9.88
C TYR A 456 2.31 -3.88 10.19
N GLY A 457 1.52 -4.50 11.09
CA GLY A 457 0.29 -3.91 11.61
C GLY A 457 0.53 -2.55 12.26
N LEU A 458 1.61 -2.43 13.06
CA LEU A 458 1.98 -1.17 13.71
C LEU A 458 2.62 -0.14 12.77
N ILE A 459 3.29 -0.56 11.69
CA ILE A 459 3.74 0.40 10.67
C ILE A 459 2.51 1.02 10.00
N TRP A 460 1.55 0.19 9.56
CA TRP A 460 0.36 0.67 8.86
C TRP A 460 -0.55 1.52 9.77
N ILE A 461 -0.82 1.04 10.98
CA ILE A 461 -1.82 1.61 11.88
C ILE A 461 -1.14 2.55 12.87
N THR A 462 -0.87 3.75 12.41
CA THR A 462 -0.15 4.77 13.18
C THR A 462 -1.04 5.47 14.24
N PRO A 463 -0.45 6.10 15.27
CA PRO A 463 -1.21 6.77 16.33
C PRO A 463 -2.15 7.88 15.84
N ILE A 464 -1.80 8.58 14.75
CA ILE A 464 -2.66 9.63 14.20
C ILE A 464 -3.95 9.06 13.60
N VAL A 465 -3.90 7.89 12.95
CA VAL A 465 -5.10 7.21 12.44
C VAL A 465 -6.02 6.83 13.61
N ILE A 466 -5.44 6.21 14.63
CA ILE A 466 -6.19 5.77 15.82
C ILE A 466 -6.74 6.96 16.60
N GLN A 467 -5.99 8.06 16.70
CA GLN A 467 -6.45 9.28 17.35
C GLN A 467 -7.64 9.90 16.60
N THR A 468 -7.59 10.01 15.27
CA THR A 468 -8.72 10.52 14.49
C THR A 468 -9.95 9.62 14.64
N ILE A 469 -9.79 8.29 14.58
CA ILE A 469 -10.89 7.33 14.83
C ILE A 469 -11.48 7.51 16.23
N LEU A 470 -10.63 7.68 17.25
CA LEU A 470 -11.08 7.88 18.63
C LEU A 470 -11.88 9.18 18.78
N LEU A 471 -11.39 10.29 18.21
CA LEU A 471 -12.07 11.59 18.29
C LEU A 471 -13.40 11.60 17.53
N ASP A 472 -13.45 10.95 16.36
CA ASP A 472 -14.67 10.74 15.59
C ASP A 472 -15.69 9.91 16.38
N ASN A 473 -15.28 8.78 16.96
CA ASN A 473 -16.13 7.94 17.81
C ASN A 473 -16.70 8.67 19.04
N LEU A 474 -15.98 9.68 19.55
CA LEU A 474 -16.41 10.50 20.68
C LEU A 474 -17.26 11.71 20.25
N GLY A 475 -17.47 11.93 18.94
CA GLY A 475 -18.16 13.09 18.40
C GLY A 475 -17.41 14.41 18.59
N LEU A 476 -16.09 14.34 18.80
CA LEU A 476 -15.22 15.49 19.05
C LEU A 476 -14.57 16.03 17.76
N GLU A 477 -14.56 15.24 16.70
CA GLU A 477 -14.07 15.62 15.38
C GLU A 477 -14.99 15.03 14.32
N ASN A 478 -15.14 15.72 13.18
CA ASN A 478 -15.89 15.24 12.03
C ASN A 478 -14.98 15.34 10.80
N LYS A 479 -13.92 14.53 10.79
CA LYS A 479 -12.96 14.44 9.68
C LYS A 479 -12.97 13.04 9.11
N PRO A 480 -12.92 12.89 7.77
CA PRO A 480 -12.89 11.57 7.16
C PRO A 480 -11.59 10.85 7.53
N VAL A 481 -11.73 9.65 8.10
CA VAL A 481 -10.61 8.74 8.41
C VAL A 481 -10.10 8.05 7.14
N VAL A 482 -10.94 7.93 6.11
CA VAL A 482 -10.60 7.32 4.83
C VAL A 482 -11.06 8.24 3.71
N THR A 483 -10.12 8.70 2.90
CA THR A 483 -10.39 9.51 1.71
C THR A 483 -9.90 8.78 0.45
N ALA A 484 -10.37 9.24 -0.71
CA ALA A 484 -9.84 8.87 -2.02
C ALA A 484 -9.52 10.14 -2.81
N LEU A 485 -8.82 10.01 -3.94
CA LEU A 485 -8.50 11.13 -4.83
C LEU A 485 -9.53 11.25 -5.94
N LYS A 486 -10.04 12.46 -6.17
CA LYS A 486 -11.09 12.75 -7.17
C LYS A 486 -10.73 12.27 -8.58
N LYS A 487 -9.47 12.44 -9.01
CA LYS A 487 -8.91 11.98 -10.29
C LYS A 487 -8.06 10.72 -10.16
N GLY A 488 -8.03 10.13 -8.97
CA GLY A 488 -7.24 8.95 -8.65
C GLY A 488 -5.74 9.20 -8.50
N TRP A 489 -5.01 8.17 -8.10
CA TRP A 489 -3.56 8.22 -7.87
C TRP A 489 -2.77 8.31 -9.17
N GLY A 490 -3.26 7.73 -10.27
CA GLY A 490 -2.64 7.83 -11.59
C GLY A 490 -2.40 9.28 -12.02
N ASP A 491 -3.35 10.17 -11.74
CA ASP A 491 -3.22 11.60 -12.03
C ASP A 491 -2.06 12.26 -11.26
N VAL A 492 -1.86 11.92 -9.97
CA VAL A 492 -0.73 12.43 -9.17
C VAL A 492 0.61 12.02 -9.82
N TRP A 493 0.72 10.77 -10.26
CA TRP A 493 1.94 10.30 -10.94
C TRP A 493 2.16 11.01 -12.28
N ASN A 494 1.10 11.22 -13.05
CA ASN A 494 1.17 11.98 -14.30
C ASN A 494 1.66 13.42 -14.04
N GLN A 495 1.15 14.07 -12.99
CA GLN A 495 1.57 15.40 -12.57
C GLN A 495 3.05 15.41 -12.16
N ILE A 496 3.51 14.44 -11.36
CA ILE A 496 4.94 14.32 -10.99
C ILE A 496 5.82 14.17 -12.23
N VAL A 497 5.53 13.18 -13.09
CA VAL A 497 6.36 12.91 -14.28
C VAL A 497 6.44 14.13 -15.19
N THR A 498 5.32 14.81 -15.40
CA THR A 498 5.22 15.98 -16.30
C THR A 498 5.89 17.21 -15.70
N LYS A 499 5.54 17.58 -14.46
CA LYS A 499 6.03 18.82 -13.82
C LYS A 499 7.52 18.75 -13.51
N GLU A 500 8.00 17.59 -13.09
CA GLU A 500 9.42 17.37 -12.82
C GLU A 500 10.20 17.00 -14.09
N ASN A 501 9.53 16.81 -15.23
CA ASN A 501 10.15 16.36 -16.48
C ASN A 501 11.10 15.16 -16.25
N LEU A 502 10.57 14.11 -15.62
CA LEU A 502 11.37 12.94 -15.25
C LEU A 502 11.84 12.20 -16.51
N ASN A 503 13.14 11.92 -16.58
CA ASN A 503 13.73 11.16 -17.68
C ASN A 503 13.51 9.66 -17.48
N ILE A 504 12.48 9.11 -18.12
CA ILE A 504 12.11 7.70 -18.02
C ILE A 504 12.33 7.00 -19.37
N THR A 505 13.18 5.97 -19.38
CA THR A 505 13.37 5.07 -20.51
C THR A 505 12.49 3.83 -20.31
N TYR A 506 11.35 3.80 -21.01
CA TYR A 506 10.43 2.67 -21.04
C TYR A 506 10.94 1.48 -21.85
N LEU A 507 10.37 0.32 -21.58
CA LEU A 507 10.73 -0.98 -22.18
C LEU A 507 12.23 -1.27 -22.07
N ALA A 508 12.87 -0.76 -21.02
CA ALA A 508 14.28 -0.96 -20.71
C ALA A 508 14.45 -2.25 -19.90
N LYS A 509 14.83 -3.32 -20.57
CA LYS A 509 15.09 -4.61 -19.91
C LYS A 509 16.57 -4.73 -19.56
N THR A 510 16.90 -4.50 -18.30
CA THR A 510 18.26 -4.69 -17.76
C THR A 510 18.71 -6.15 -17.97
N LYS A 511 19.93 -6.32 -18.45
CA LYS A 511 20.55 -7.60 -18.78
C LYS A 511 21.71 -7.94 -17.86
N SER A 512 22.47 -6.94 -17.42
CA SER A 512 23.55 -7.11 -16.45
C SER A 512 23.71 -5.84 -15.62
N ILE A 513 24.14 -6.01 -14.37
CA ILE A 513 24.51 -4.95 -13.44
C ILE A 513 25.79 -5.41 -12.73
N THR A 514 26.86 -4.63 -12.89
CA THR A 514 28.15 -4.88 -12.26
C THR A 514 28.52 -3.67 -11.42
N ARG A 515 28.63 -3.85 -10.10
CA ARG A 515 28.80 -2.75 -9.14
C ARG A 515 30.22 -2.63 -8.59
N LEU A 516 31.10 -3.57 -8.90
CA LEU A 516 32.55 -3.58 -8.62
C LEU A 516 32.94 -2.92 -7.27
N GLY A 517 32.95 -3.75 -6.22
CA GLY A 517 33.66 -3.49 -4.96
C GLY A 517 34.38 -4.74 -4.51
#